data_AF-K1XL82-F1
#
_entry.id   AF-K1XL82-F1
#
_cell.length_a   1.000
_cell.length_b   1.000
_cell.length_c   1.000
_cell.angle_alpha   90.00
_cell.angle_beta   90.00
_cell.angle_gamma   90.00
#
_symmetry.space_group_name_H-M   'P 1'
#
loop_
_entity.id
_entity.type
_entity.pdbx_description
1 polymer ?
#
loop_
_entity_poly.entity_id
_entity_poly.type
_entity_poly.pdbx_seq_one_letter_code
_entity_poly.pdbx_strand_id
1 'polypeptide(L)' 'MKKKKYLKVAIFILKLIAVYALYLVISVYIDKKPFSFTTLPWHSPSAAALLVGFTVSYLFSFFGKK' A
#
# COMPACT_ATOMS: atom_id res chain seq x y z
N MET A 1 16.18 -16.61 -19.83
CA MET A 1 14.85 -16.16 -19.34
C MET A 1 14.74 -15.83 -17.83
N LYS A 2 15.76 -16.04 -16.97
CA LYS A 2 15.65 -15.80 -15.52
C LYS A 2 15.64 -14.31 -15.10
N LYS A 3 16.37 -13.42 -15.81
CA LYS A 3 16.49 -11.98 -15.48
C LYS A 3 15.14 -11.21 -15.42
N LYS A 4 14.17 -11.54 -16.29
CA LYS A 4 12.84 -10.91 -16.29
C LYS A 4 12.02 -11.25 -15.04
N LYS A 5 12.27 -12.38 -14.39
CA LYS A 5 11.54 -12.82 -13.18
C LYS A 5 11.98 -12.01 -11.96
N TYR A 6 13.29 -11.77 -11.81
CA TYR A 6 13.84 -10.93 -10.75
C TYR A 6 13.43 -9.47 -10.87
N LEU A 7 13.35 -8.94 -12.11
CA LEU A 7 12.89 -7.57 -12.33
C LEU A 7 11.44 -7.37 -11.86
N LYS A 8 10.55 -8.34 -12.13
CA LYS A 8 9.15 -8.30 -11.64
C LYS A 8 9.09 -8.33 -10.11
N VAL A 9 9.91 -9.15 -9.46
CA VAL A 9 9.98 -9.24 -8.00
C VAL A 9 10.52 -7.94 -7.40
N ALA A 10 11.57 -7.37 -7.97
CA ALA A 10 12.14 -6.09 -7.52
C ALA A 10 11.11 -4.95 -7.62
N ILE A 11 10.36 -4.87 -8.72
CA ILE A 11 9.28 -3.88 -8.88
C ILE A 11 8.18 -4.11 -7.85
N PHE A 12 7.83 -5.35 -7.54
CA PHE A 12 6.83 -5.67 -6.53
C PHE A 12 7.28 -5.25 -5.12
N ILE A 13 8.53 -5.53 -4.77
CA ILE A 13 9.14 -5.09 -3.50
C ILE A 13 9.17 -3.56 -3.41
N LEU A 14 9.56 -2.87 -4.49
CA LEU A 14 9.57 -1.42 -4.54
C LEU A 14 8.18 -0.82 -4.29
N LYS A 15 7.13 -1.43 -4.85
CA LYS A 15 5.74 -1.03 -4.59
C LYS A 15 5.36 -1.22 -3.12
N LEU A 16 5.74 -2.32 -2.49
CA LEU A 16 5.48 -2.55 -1.06
C LEU A 16 6.17 -1.51 -0.19
N ILE A 17 7.43 -1.18 -0.48
CA ILE A 17 8.18 -0.13 0.24
C ILE A 17 7.49 1.23 0.08
N ALA A 18 7.07 1.57 -1.14
CA ALA A 18 6.39 2.84 -1.40
C ALA A 18 5.05 2.95 -0.65
N VAL A 19 4.25 1.89 -0.64
CA VAL A 19 2.97 1.83 0.11
C VAL A 19 3.22 1.96 1.61
N TYR A 20 4.26 1.30 2.13
CA TYR A 20 4.62 1.38 3.54
C TYR A 20 5.13 2.77 3.96
N ALA A 21 5.92 3.42 3.11
CA ALA A 21 6.38 4.79 3.33
C ALA A 21 5.20 5.79 3.34
N LEU A 22 4.28 5.66 2.38
CA LEU A 22 3.04 6.45 2.36
C LEU A 22 2.20 6.23 3.62
N TYR A 23 2.09 4.98 4.07
CA TYR A 23 1.42 4.65 5.33
C TYR A 23 2.06 5.37 6.53
N LEU A 24 3.37 5.31 6.68
CA LEU A 24 4.07 5.97 7.79
C LEU A 24 3.83 7.48 7.77
N VAL A 25 3.88 8.11 6.60
CA VAL A 25 3.59 9.54 6.45
C VAL A 25 2.14 9.82 6.87
N ILE A 26 1.17 9.05 6.41
CA ILE A 26 -0.23 9.28 6.73
C ILE A 26 -0.52 9.05 8.21
N SER A 27 0.03 7.98 8.79
CA SER A 27 -0.15 7.66 10.20
C SER A 27 0.42 8.74 11.13
N VAL A 28 1.56 9.33 10.78
CA VAL A 28 2.21 10.37 11.60
C VAL A 28 1.59 11.75 11.36
N TYR A 29 1.39 12.15 10.10
CA TYR A 29 0.99 13.50 9.75
C TYR A 29 -0.53 13.72 9.79
N ILE A 30 -1.34 12.72 9.40
CA ILE A 30 -2.81 12.83 9.39
C ILE A 30 -3.39 12.33 10.70
N ASP A 31 -3.05 11.10 11.08
CA ASP A 31 -3.61 10.45 12.27
C ASP A 31 -2.95 10.88 13.59
N LYS A 32 -1.90 11.72 13.52
CA LYS A 32 -1.12 12.22 14.68
C LYS A 32 -0.66 11.11 15.63
N LYS A 33 -0.48 9.89 15.11
CA LYS A 33 -0.01 8.75 15.90
C LYS A 33 1.50 8.84 16.09
N PRO A 34 2.02 8.42 17.24
CA PRO A 34 3.46 8.31 17.44
C PRO A 34 4.04 7.39 16.37
N PHE A 35 5.13 7.83 15.76
CA PHE A 35 5.82 7.06 14.74
C PHE A 35 6.28 5.72 15.31
N SER A 36 5.90 4.63 14.67
CA SER A 36 6.37 3.30 15.04
C SER A 36 6.41 2.37 13.82
N PHE A 37 7.55 1.72 13.65
CA PHE A 37 7.82 0.75 12.59
C PHE A 37 7.06 -0.58 12.76
N THR A 38 6.46 -0.83 13.92
CA THR A 38 5.70 -2.06 14.18
C THR A 38 4.20 -1.87 14.01
N THR A 39 3.75 -0.63 13.79
CA THR A 39 2.32 -0.32 13.69
C THR A 39 1.80 -0.77 12.34
N LEU A 40 0.89 -1.73 12.34
CA LEU A 40 0.37 -2.30 11.11
C LEU A 40 -0.58 -1.32 10.40
N PRO A 41 -0.66 -1.35 9.05
CA PRO A 41 -1.34 -0.33 8.26
C PRO A 41 -2.85 -0.17 8.52
N TRP A 42 -3.48 -1.17 9.13
CA TRP A 42 -4.89 -1.14 9.54
C TRP A 42 -5.14 -0.39 10.86
N HIS A 43 -4.11 -0.03 11.62
CA HIS A 43 -4.30 0.74 12.84
C HIS A 43 -4.59 2.22 12.57
N SER A 44 -4.22 2.77 11.41
CA SER A 44 -4.56 4.14 11.02
C SER A 44 -5.86 4.12 10.21
N PRO A 45 -6.95 4.75 10.68
CA PRO A 45 -8.21 4.83 9.94
C PRO A 45 -8.03 5.52 8.57
N SER A 46 -7.14 6.51 8.46
CA SER A 46 -6.85 7.20 7.19
C SER A 46 -6.14 6.28 6.19
N ALA A 47 -5.17 5.49 6.65
CA ALA A 47 -4.49 4.52 5.79
C ALA A 47 -5.37 3.33 5.41
N ALA A 48 -6.22 2.88 6.34
CA ALA A 48 -7.23 1.87 6.06
C ALA A 48 -8.21 2.36 4.98
N ALA A 49 -8.65 3.62 5.05
CA ALA A 49 -9.52 4.21 4.04
C ALA A 49 -8.88 4.25 2.64
N LEU A 50 -7.58 4.56 2.55
CA LEU A 50 -6.85 4.52 1.27
C LEU A 50 -6.63 3.09 0.75
N LEU A 51 -6.33 2.13 1.63
CA LEU A 51 -6.25 0.72 1.26
C LEU A 51 -7.58 0.20 0.75
N VAL A 52 -8.68 0.53 1.42
CA VAL A 52 -10.04 0.18 0.99
C VAL A 52 -10.36 0.84 -0.35
N GLY A 53 -10.09 2.14 -0.51
CA GLY A 53 -10.30 2.85 -1.77
C GLY A 53 -9.52 2.24 -2.94
N PHE A 54 -8.26 1.91 -2.72
CA PHE A 54 -7.42 1.23 -3.71
C PHE A 54 -7.95 -0.19 -4.04
N THR A 55 -8.36 -0.94 -3.03
CA THR A 55 -8.93 -2.29 -3.19
C THR A 55 -10.24 -2.26 -3.96
N VAL A 56 -11.12 -1.31 -3.65
CA VAL A 56 -12.40 -1.11 -4.34
C VAL A 56 -12.15 -0.69 -5.79
N SER A 57 -11.27 0.27 -6.06
CA SER A 57 -10.89 0.63 -7.44
C SER A 57 -10.30 -0.55 -8.20
N TYR A 58 -9.50 -1.38 -7.55
CA TYR A 58 -8.94 -2.58 -8.17
C TYR A 58 -10.02 -3.62 -8.50
N LEU A 59 -10.95 -3.87 -7.58
CA LEU A 59 -12.10 -4.74 -7.81
C LEU A 59 -12.96 -4.23 -8.97
N PHE A 60 -13.27 -2.92 -9.01
CA PHE A 60 -14.01 -2.32 -10.12
C PHE A 60 -13.26 -2.44 -11.45
N SER A 61 -11.93 -2.29 -11.46
CA SER A 61 -11.14 -2.48 -12.69
C SER A 61 -11.09 -3.94 -13.14
N PHE A 62 -11.12 -4.89 -12.20
CA PHE A 62 -11.08 -6.33 -12.49
C PHE A 62 -12.45 -6.86 -12.96
N PHE A 63 -13.54 -6.46 -12.30
CA PHE A 63 -14.91 -6.92 -12.63
C PHE A 63 -15.64 -6.01 -13.62
N GLY A 64 -15.24 -4.75 -13.74
CA GLY A 64 -15.80 -3.77 -14.67
C GLY A 64 -15.20 -3.81 -16.07
N LYS A 65 -14.16 -4.62 -16.31
CA LYS A 65 -13.81 -5.04 -17.67
C LYS A 65 -14.83 -6.10 -18.15
N LYS A 66 -16.03 -5.63 -18.51
CA LYS A 66 -16.96 -6.32 -19.41
C LYS A 66 -17.05 -5.52 -20.70
#